data_AF-A0AAP2RC57-F1
#
_entry.id   AF-A0AAP2RC57-F1
#
_cell.length_a   1.000
_cell.length_b   1.000
_cell.length_c   1.000
_cell.angle_alpha   90.00
_cell.angle_beta   90.00
_cell.angle_gamma   90.00
#
_symmetry.space_group_name_H-M   'P 1'
#
loop_
_entity.id
_entity.type
_entity.pdbx_description
1 polymer ?
#
loop_
_entity_poly.entity_id
_entity_poly.type
_entity_poly.pdbx_seq_one_letter_code
_entity_poly.pdbx_strand_id
1 'polypeptide(L)'
;MIKITNADTGLEIIKHWDDVNERMIIFLKNGENSFKDVTVEDLYPVSLSGMICFARSGGVAPMATASGGKITWRIPNVNPGDVKELIYTSLTRETLNNHYMKKRPSQGDAGLLAGMASVKPSLRSEQHADVDGPVEIRPEVEQGSPDNCKSLSVLPQSSPIANPGKRGTVISVGAGKGGTGKTTFSINLGVALSEMGSRTVIMDADASMSNLATYIGIDPQNMKATLHEVLSGEAEPDKAAYKVFNDNLLIVPSGLSIEGFLKMDRDLLNDVIEYFSSDADFIVIDTPAGYNKEVALSLLASDHLILVLNPDEGSMTDGIKVQEMARILGVNVIGIVLNRFDMKNPQFTRSQVEEYFGTPVIAMLPEDPGTRRKDKVPVVLASPNSRIASEFYSVARSLAGRNDFVPAGSPSFVTKLMDALFRS
;
A
#
# COMPACT_ATOMS: atom_id res chain seq x y z
N MET A 1 -34.97 -2.97 8.42
CA MET A 1 -34.66 -2.74 7.00
C MET A 1 -35.63 -1.71 6.45
N ILE A 2 -35.11 -0.63 5.86
CA ILE A 2 -35.90 0.39 5.16
C ILE A 2 -35.56 0.29 3.68
N LYS A 3 -36.60 0.33 2.84
CA LYS A 3 -36.46 0.48 1.39
C LYS A 3 -37.11 1.79 0.96
N ILE A 4 -36.39 2.58 0.17
CA ILE A 4 -36.84 3.84 -0.41
C ILE A 4 -36.58 3.75 -1.90
N THR A 5 -37.60 4.01 -2.71
CA THR A 5 -37.44 4.12 -4.16
C THR A 5 -37.78 5.54 -4.55
N ASN A 6 -36.87 6.21 -5.26
CA ASN A 6 -37.15 7.50 -5.86
C ASN A 6 -37.90 7.25 -7.17
N ALA A 7 -39.16 7.69 -7.22
CA ALA A 7 -40.06 7.44 -8.35
C ALA A 7 -39.61 8.14 -9.65
N ASP A 8 -38.89 9.26 -9.54
CA ASP A 8 -38.47 10.07 -10.69
C ASP A 8 -37.17 9.56 -11.31
N THR A 9 -36.30 8.93 -10.50
CA THR A 9 -34.96 8.50 -10.92
C THR A 9 -34.81 6.98 -11.03
N GLY A 10 -35.68 6.20 -10.39
CA GLY A 10 -35.56 4.75 -10.31
C GLY A 10 -34.47 4.27 -9.35
N LEU A 11 -33.78 5.19 -8.66
CA LEU A 11 -32.78 4.87 -7.63
C LEU A 11 -33.48 4.27 -6.41
N GLU A 12 -32.95 3.14 -5.94
CA GLU A 12 -33.44 2.43 -4.77
C GLU A 12 -32.39 2.46 -3.66
N ILE A 13 -32.77 2.90 -2.47
CA ILE A 13 -31.97 2.79 -1.26
C ILE A 13 -32.54 1.69 -0.36
N ILE A 14 -31.70 0.76 0.06
CA ILE A 14 -32.01 -0.23 1.09
C ILE A 14 -31.07 -0.01 2.27
N LYS A 15 -31.58 0.44 3.41
CA LYS A 15 -30.82 0.59 4.65
C LYS A 15 -31.13 -0.55 5.61
N HIS A 16 -30.11 -1.17 6.19
CA HIS A 16 -30.27 -2.14 7.25
C HIS A 16 -29.11 -2.13 8.24
N TRP A 17 -29.42 -2.54 9.46
CA TRP A 17 -28.42 -2.85 10.47
C TRP A 17 -27.94 -4.29 10.30
N ASP A 18 -26.64 -4.51 10.46
CA ASP A 18 -25.99 -5.81 10.46
C ASP A 18 -25.60 -6.16 11.90
N ASP A 19 -26.42 -6.99 12.55
CA ASP A 19 -26.24 -7.39 13.95
C ASP A 19 -24.95 -8.17 14.19
N VAL A 20 -24.45 -8.89 13.18
CA VAL A 20 -23.25 -9.73 13.30
C VAL A 20 -21.99 -8.87 13.35
N ASN A 21 -21.95 -7.83 12.52
CA ASN A 21 -20.79 -6.96 12.37
C ASN A 21 -20.96 -5.57 13.03
N GLU A 22 -22.08 -5.34 13.72
CA GLU A 22 -22.40 -4.11 14.44
C GLU A 22 -22.18 -2.83 13.60
N ARG A 23 -22.76 -2.82 12.40
CA ARG A 23 -22.60 -1.74 11.41
C ARG A 23 -23.90 -1.45 10.67
N MET A 24 -24.03 -0.23 10.18
CA MET A 24 -25.10 0.14 9.26
C MET A 24 -24.64 -0.09 7.82
N ILE A 25 -25.53 -0.66 7.01
CA ILE A 25 -25.32 -0.87 5.59
C ILE A 25 -26.45 -0.18 4.83
N ILE A 26 -26.08 0.57 3.79
CA ILE A 26 -26.99 1.21 2.84
C ILE A 26 -26.62 0.72 1.44
N PHE A 27 -27.49 -0.06 0.83
CA PHE A 27 -27.39 -0.36 -0.60
C PHE A 27 -28.05 0.74 -1.41
N LEU A 28 -27.31 1.34 -2.32
CA LEU A 28 -27.87 2.11 -3.42
C LEU A 28 -27.89 1.22 -4.65
N LYS A 29 -29.08 0.91 -5.16
CA LYS A 29 -29.28 0.17 -6.40
C LYS A 29 -29.80 1.11 -7.47
N ASN A 30 -29.15 1.10 -8.62
CA ASN A 30 -29.55 1.89 -9.76
C ASN A 30 -30.40 1.07 -10.75
N GLY A 31 -31.37 1.75 -11.35
CA GLY A 31 -32.23 1.22 -12.40
C GLY A 31 -31.56 1.32 -13.78
N GLU A 32 -32.28 1.84 -14.77
CA GLU A 32 -31.85 1.88 -16.17
C GLU A 32 -31.12 3.17 -16.58
N ASN A 33 -31.11 4.20 -15.72
CA ASN A 33 -30.55 5.53 -16.01
C ASN A 33 -29.13 5.70 -15.46
N SER A 34 -28.32 6.58 -16.04
CA SER A 34 -27.02 6.97 -15.48
C SER A 34 -27.10 8.30 -14.72
N PHE A 35 -26.28 8.44 -13.67
CA PHE A 35 -26.23 9.64 -12.82
C PHE A 35 -24.79 10.08 -12.59
N LYS A 36 -24.49 11.37 -12.78
CA LYS A 36 -23.12 11.90 -12.57
C LYS A 36 -22.75 12.02 -11.10
N ASP A 37 -23.64 12.55 -10.28
CA ASP A 37 -23.40 12.75 -8.85
C ASP A 37 -24.63 12.37 -8.07
N VAL A 38 -24.52 11.27 -7.32
CA VAL A 38 -25.54 10.82 -6.39
C VAL A 38 -25.06 11.07 -4.98
N THR A 39 -25.82 11.88 -4.24
CA THR A 39 -25.58 12.13 -2.82
C THR A 39 -26.58 11.34 -1.99
N VAL A 40 -26.08 10.40 -1.20
CA VAL A 40 -26.85 9.72 -0.16
C VAL A 40 -26.50 10.36 1.16
N GLU A 41 -27.51 10.80 1.91
CA GLU A 41 -27.32 11.37 3.24
C GLU A 41 -28.12 10.59 4.27
N ASP A 42 -27.53 10.35 5.42
CA ASP A 42 -28.18 9.66 6.53
C ASP A 42 -27.86 10.38 7.85
N LEU A 43 -28.71 10.17 8.86
CA LEU A 43 -28.48 10.72 10.18
C LEU A 43 -27.76 9.69 11.05
N TYR A 44 -26.91 10.18 11.95
CA TYR A 44 -26.28 9.39 13.00
C TYR A 44 -26.33 10.14 14.36
N PRO A 45 -26.15 9.46 15.50
CA PRO A 45 -26.18 10.09 16.81
C PRO A 45 -24.96 10.99 16.98
N VAL A 46 -25.17 12.28 17.27
CA VAL A 46 -24.09 13.27 17.47
C VAL A 46 -23.11 12.90 18.58
N SER A 47 -23.47 11.99 19.48
CA SER A 47 -22.59 11.44 20.51
C SER A 47 -21.50 10.52 19.97
N LEU A 48 -21.61 10.05 18.71
CA LEU A 48 -20.64 9.17 18.06
C LEU A 48 -19.63 9.98 17.23
N SER A 49 -18.54 10.44 17.85
CA SER A 49 -17.47 11.15 17.14
C SER A 49 -16.53 10.19 16.41
N GLY A 50 -16.08 10.54 15.20
CA GLY A 50 -14.96 9.87 14.53
C GLY A 50 -15.31 8.57 13.79
N MET A 51 -16.58 8.38 13.44
CA MET A 51 -17.08 7.22 12.72
C MET A 51 -16.30 6.92 11.44
N ILE A 52 -16.15 5.63 11.18
CA ILE A 52 -15.56 5.14 9.94
C ILE A 52 -16.68 4.86 8.95
N CYS A 53 -16.56 5.49 7.79
CA CYS A 53 -17.42 5.27 6.64
C CYS A 53 -16.57 4.69 5.53
N PHE A 54 -17.05 3.63 4.92
CA PHE A 54 -16.41 3.03 3.75
C PHE A 54 -17.50 2.57 2.80
N ALA A 55 -17.13 2.32 1.56
CA ALA A 55 -18.05 1.82 0.58
C ALA A 55 -17.42 0.69 -0.20
N ARG A 56 -18.23 -0.34 -0.44
CA ARG A 56 -17.90 -1.44 -1.32
C ARG A 56 -18.68 -1.22 -2.62
N SER A 57 -17.98 -1.16 -3.73
CA SER A 57 -18.51 -0.68 -5.00
C SER A 57 -17.97 -1.51 -6.15
N GLY A 58 -18.84 -1.97 -7.05
CA GLY A 58 -18.45 -2.23 -8.43
C GLY A 58 -18.32 -0.89 -9.16
N GLY A 59 -17.12 -0.47 -9.52
CA GLY A 59 -16.82 0.85 -10.12
C GLY A 59 -16.30 1.90 -9.10
N VAL A 60 -16.32 3.19 -9.46
CA VAL A 60 -15.68 4.30 -8.71
C VAL A 60 -16.12 4.36 -7.24
N ALA A 61 -15.15 4.45 -6.32
CA ALA A 61 -15.38 4.53 -4.88
C ALA A 61 -16.02 5.87 -4.47
N PRO A 62 -17.09 5.87 -3.66
CA PRO A 62 -17.71 7.09 -3.21
C PRO A 62 -16.95 7.74 -2.06
N MET A 63 -16.94 9.07 -2.03
CA MET A 63 -16.39 9.84 -0.91
C MET A 63 -17.42 9.95 0.21
N ALA A 64 -17.07 9.50 1.41
CA ALA A 64 -17.93 9.56 2.59
C ALA A 64 -17.40 10.60 3.59
N THR A 65 -18.29 11.44 4.11
CA THR A 65 -17.98 12.39 5.20
C THR A 65 -19.02 12.24 6.31
N ALA A 66 -18.58 12.26 7.57
CA ALA A 66 -19.46 12.22 8.74
C ALA A 66 -19.16 13.43 9.64
N SER A 67 -20.14 14.31 9.82
CA SER A 67 -20.00 15.52 10.64
C SER A 67 -21.35 16.00 11.16
N GLY A 68 -21.39 16.53 12.38
CA GLY A 68 -22.59 17.18 12.94
C GLY A 68 -23.86 16.31 12.99
N GLY A 69 -23.73 14.99 13.20
CA GLY A 69 -24.87 14.06 13.22
C GLY A 69 -25.41 13.67 11.84
N LYS A 70 -24.68 14.02 10.77
CA LYS A 70 -25.02 13.67 9.39
C LYS A 70 -23.87 12.96 8.69
N ILE A 71 -24.17 11.87 8.00
CA ILE A 71 -23.24 11.19 7.10
C ILE A 71 -23.68 11.46 5.67
N THR A 72 -22.71 11.79 4.81
CA THR A 72 -22.93 12.12 3.41
C THR A 72 -21.98 11.29 2.56
N TRP A 73 -22.53 10.49 1.65
CA TRP A 73 -21.78 9.82 0.58
C TRP A 73 -22.03 10.54 -0.73
N ARG A 74 -20.95 10.94 -1.40
CA ARG A 74 -20.97 11.44 -2.77
C ARG A 74 -20.45 10.36 -3.69
N ILE A 75 -21.32 9.89 -4.57
CA ILE A 75 -21.09 8.75 -5.45
C ILE A 75 -21.02 9.28 -6.88
N PRO A 76 -19.81 9.35 -7.47
CA PRO A 76 -19.65 9.79 -8.84
C PRO A 76 -20.04 8.67 -9.82
N ASN A 77 -20.69 9.04 -10.91
CA ASN A 77 -20.97 8.22 -12.09
C ASN A 77 -21.62 6.85 -11.77
N VAL A 78 -22.88 6.86 -11.32
CA VAL A 78 -23.70 5.66 -11.09
C VAL A 78 -24.28 5.18 -12.42
N ASN A 79 -23.85 4.01 -12.90
CA ASN A 79 -24.28 3.43 -14.17
C ASN A 79 -25.54 2.58 -14.01
N PRO A 80 -26.29 2.33 -15.10
CA PRO A 80 -27.44 1.44 -15.07
C PRO A 80 -27.11 0.07 -14.47
N GLY A 81 -27.91 -0.38 -13.51
CA GLY A 81 -27.73 -1.65 -12.81
C GLY A 81 -26.69 -1.67 -11.68
N ASP A 82 -25.96 -0.57 -11.45
CA ASP A 82 -24.97 -0.50 -10.36
C ASP A 82 -25.61 -0.75 -8.99
N VAL A 83 -24.89 -1.50 -8.15
CA VAL A 83 -25.19 -1.61 -6.73
C VAL A 83 -23.97 -1.13 -5.94
N LYS A 84 -24.18 -0.12 -5.11
CA LYS A 84 -23.16 0.42 -4.18
C LYS A 84 -23.57 0.06 -2.76
N GLU A 85 -22.65 -0.53 -2.02
CA GLU A 85 -22.83 -0.86 -0.60
C GLU A 85 -22.07 0.19 0.22
N LEU A 86 -22.80 1.08 0.89
CA LEU A 86 -22.26 2.15 1.73
C LEU A 86 -22.36 1.71 3.18
N ILE A 87 -21.25 1.75 3.90
CA ILE A 87 -21.15 1.17 5.23
C ILE A 87 -20.64 2.23 6.19
N TYR A 88 -21.25 2.27 7.37
CA TYR A 88 -20.70 3.03 8.48
C TYR A 88 -20.87 2.29 9.79
N THR A 89 -19.91 2.50 10.69
CA THR A 89 -19.87 1.86 12.00
C THR A 89 -19.47 2.85 13.06
N SER A 90 -19.79 2.53 14.31
CA SER A 90 -19.42 3.29 15.50
C SER A 90 -17.95 3.11 15.89
N LEU A 91 -17.20 2.27 15.15
CA LEU A 91 -15.75 2.23 15.26
C LEU A 91 -15.17 3.61 14.89
N THR A 92 -14.27 4.10 15.73
CA THR A 92 -13.56 5.35 15.46
C THR A 92 -12.24 5.10 14.74
N ARG A 93 -11.76 6.06 13.94
CA ARG A 93 -10.44 5.97 13.28
C ARG A 93 -9.30 5.78 14.29
N GLU A 94 -9.44 6.37 15.49
CA GLU A 94 -8.53 6.18 16.62
C GLU A 94 -8.62 4.76 17.22
N THR A 95 -9.79 4.10 17.15
CA THR A 95 -10.00 2.70 17.58
C THR A 95 -9.36 1.71 16.61
N LEU A 96 -9.37 1.98 15.30
CA LEU A 96 -8.62 1.20 14.31
C LEU A 96 -7.10 1.33 14.50
N ASN A 97 -6.63 2.54 14.80
CA ASN A 97 -5.21 2.81 14.97
C ASN A 97 -4.63 2.27 16.29
N ASN A 98 -5.47 1.76 17.20
CA ASN A 98 -5.05 1.23 18.49
C ASN A 98 -4.96 -0.32 18.45
N HIS A 99 -3.83 -0.83 17.96
CA HIS A 99 -3.62 -2.23 17.55
C HIS A 99 -3.72 -3.30 18.68
N TYR A 100 -3.90 -2.91 19.93
CA TYR A 100 -3.95 -3.82 21.08
C TYR A 100 -5.35 -4.31 21.47
N MET A 101 -6.39 -3.81 20.80
CA MET A 101 -7.75 -4.25 21.02
C MET A 101 -8.45 -4.32 19.67
N LYS A 102 -8.94 -5.50 19.28
CA LYS A 102 -10.11 -5.59 18.40
C LYS A 102 -11.32 -5.05 19.16
N LYS A 103 -11.35 -3.75 19.44
CA LYS A 103 -12.50 -3.14 20.07
C LYS A 103 -13.59 -3.10 19.02
N ARG A 104 -14.62 -3.91 19.24
CA ARG A 104 -15.96 -3.67 18.70
C ARG A 104 -16.44 -2.29 19.18
N PRO A 105 -17.41 -1.66 18.52
CA PRO A 105 -18.12 -0.55 19.14
C PRO A 105 -18.51 -0.88 20.58
N SER A 106 -18.59 0.13 21.46
CA SER A 106 -19.23 -0.14 22.74
C SER A 106 -20.66 -0.63 22.46
N GLN A 107 -21.17 -1.58 23.24
CA GLN A 107 -22.55 -2.06 23.05
C GLN A 107 -23.58 -0.89 23.10
N GLY A 108 -23.25 0.18 23.83
CA GLY A 108 -24.01 1.42 23.82
C GLY A 108 -24.00 2.12 22.46
N ASP A 109 -22.82 2.28 21.85
CA ASP A 109 -22.67 2.95 20.54
C ASP A 109 -23.28 2.14 19.39
N ALA A 110 -23.09 0.81 19.41
CA ALA A 110 -23.78 -0.09 18.49
C ALA A 110 -25.30 0.00 18.66
N GLY A 111 -25.79 0.03 19.90
CA GLY A 111 -27.21 0.21 20.20
C GLY A 111 -27.78 1.54 19.71
N LEU A 112 -27.01 2.63 19.84
CA LEU A 112 -27.40 3.95 19.33
C LEU A 112 -27.50 3.96 17.80
N LEU A 113 -26.54 3.35 17.08
CA LEU A 113 -26.62 3.21 15.62
C LEU A 113 -27.74 2.28 15.18
N ALA A 114 -27.93 1.14 15.86
CA ALA A 114 -29.03 0.22 15.60
C ALA A 114 -30.39 0.92 15.73
N GLY A 115 -30.53 1.80 16.72
CA GLY A 115 -31.72 2.65 16.90
C GLY A 115 -32.01 3.58 15.71
N MET A 116 -31.02 3.86 14.87
CA MET A 116 -31.18 4.69 13.66
C MET A 116 -31.47 3.90 12.40
N ALA A 117 -31.53 2.57 12.48
CA ALA A 117 -31.89 1.70 11.36
C ALA A 117 -33.31 1.96 10.84
N SER A 118 -34.17 2.61 11.63
CA SER A 118 -35.53 3.03 11.29
C SER A 118 -35.62 4.45 10.70
N VAL A 119 -34.54 5.23 10.73
CA VAL A 119 -34.48 6.58 10.15
C VAL A 119 -34.19 6.49 8.65
N LYS A 120 -35.03 7.13 7.85
CA LYS A 120 -34.92 7.14 6.39
C LYS A 120 -33.73 8.01 5.94
N PRO A 121 -32.78 7.45 5.16
CA PRO A 121 -31.78 8.27 4.48
C PRO A 121 -32.46 9.11 3.39
N SER A 122 -31.85 10.24 3.05
CA SER A 122 -32.24 11.07 1.91
C SER A 122 -31.33 10.87 0.71
N LEU A 123 -31.90 11.03 -0.47
CA LEU A 123 -31.22 10.87 -1.75
C LEU A 123 -31.35 12.18 -2.54
N ARG A 124 -30.24 12.65 -3.09
CA ARG A 124 -30.20 13.72 -4.09
C ARG A 124 -29.37 13.25 -5.28
N SER A 125 -29.80 13.57 -6.48
CA SER A 125 -29.09 13.21 -7.70
C SER A 125 -29.27 14.29 -8.74
N GLU A 126 -28.22 14.62 -9.47
CA GLU A 126 -28.30 15.44 -10.68
C GLU A 126 -28.44 14.52 -11.89
N GLN A 127 -29.57 14.59 -12.58
CA GLN A 127 -29.75 13.93 -13.89
C GLN A 127 -29.05 14.76 -14.97
N HIS A 128 -28.37 14.08 -15.90
CA HIS A 128 -28.03 14.72 -17.17
C HIS A 128 -29.25 14.68 -18.09
N ALA A 129 -29.67 15.85 -18.60
CA ALA A 129 -30.37 15.92 -19.87
C ALA A 129 -29.32 15.87 -20.98
N ASP A 130 -29.60 15.13 -22.04
CA ASP A 130 -28.74 14.94 -23.20
C ASP A 130 -28.03 16.24 -23.70
N VAL A 131 -26.72 16.11 -23.91
CA VAL A 131 -25.79 16.79 -24.87
C VAL A 131 -25.45 18.30 -24.72
N ASP A 132 -24.13 18.57 -24.76
CA ASP A 132 -23.35 19.78 -25.12
C ASP A 132 -23.07 20.96 -24.12
N GLY A 133 -21.77 21.32 -24.01
CA GLY A 133 -21.27 22.65 -23.62
C GLY A 133 -20.20 22.70 -22.51
N PRO A 134 -19.09 23.48 -22.65
CA PRO A 134 -17.93 23.42 -21.75
C PRO A 134 -18.09 24.21 -20.43
N VAL A 135 -17.32 23.75 -19.44
CA VAL A 135 -17.26 24.15 -18.04
C VAL A 135 -16.50 25.48 -17.83
N GLU A 136 -17.03 26.36 -16.97
CA GLU A 136 -16.27 27.42 -16.28
C GLU A 136 -16.29 27.19 -14.75
N ILE A 137 -15.12 27.34 -14.12
CA ILE A 137 -14.84 27.14 -12.70
C ILE A 137 -14.67 28.51 -12.01
N ARG A 138 -15.14 28.67 -10.75
CA ARG A 138 -14.41 29.42 -9.69
C ARG A 138 -14.96 29.15 -8.26
N PRO A 139 -14.14 29.35 -7.19
CA PRO A 139 -14.23 28.66 -5.89
C PRO A 139 -14.44 29.59 -4.67
N GLU A 140 -14.62 29.02 -3.46
CA GLU A 140 -14.30 29.58 -2.09
C GLU A 140 -14.66 28.49 -1.04
N VAL A 141 -13.83 27.92 -0.14
CA VAL A 141 -12.83 28.28 0.92
C VAL A 141 -13.44 28.56 2.33
N GLU A 142 -12.78 27.95 3.34
CA GLU A 142 -12.67 28.23 4.81
C GLU A 142 -13.24 27.16 5.75
N GLN A 143 -12.46 26.43 6.59
CA GLN A 143 -11.43 26.69 7.63
C GLN A 143 -12.02 26.44 9.05
N GLY A 144 -11.25 25.75 9.91
CA GLY A 144 -11.42 25.84 11.38
C GLY A 144 -11.30 24.53 12.20
N SER A 145 -10.12 24.31 12.78
CA SER A 145 -9.77 23.40 13.89
C SER A 145 -10.01 24.12 15.26
N PRO A 146 -9.48 23.73 16.47
CA PRO A 146 -8.67 22.57 16.90
C PRO A 146 -8.96 22.00 18.35
N ASP A 147 -8.12 21.03 18.77
CA ASP A 147 -7.46 20.87 20.10
C ASP A 147 -7.94 19.91 21.23
N ASN A 148 -7.07 18.89 21.45
CA ASN A 148 -6.33 18.46 22.68
C ASN A 148 -7.03 17.89 23.95
N CYS A 149 -6.57 16.70 24.40
CA CYS A 149 -5.58 16.47 25.49
C CYS A 149 -5.86 15.26 26.45
N LYS A 150 -4.92 14.28 26.47
CA LYS A 150 -4.28 13.59 27.65
C LYS A 150 -5.17 12.78 28.65
N SER A 151 -4.80 11.65 29.29
CA SER A 151 -3.57 10.84 29.43
C SER A 151 -3.81 9.68 30.45
N LEU A 152 -2.95 8.63 30.43
CA LEU A 152 -2.51 7.74 31.54
C LEU A 152 -3.54 6.67 32.06
N SER A 153 -3.23 5.40 32.38
CA SER A 153 -1.97 4.67 32.60
C SER A 153 -2.16 3.18 33.00
N VAL A 154 -1.16 2.34 32.69
CA VAL A 154 -0.57 1.18 33.44
C VAL A 154 -1.15 -0.27 33.27
N LEU A 155 -0.19 -1.18 33.03
CA LEU A 155 -0.19 -2.63 32.65
C LEU A 155 -0.13 -3.59 33.88
N PRO A 156 -0.25 -4.94 33.74
CA PRO A 156 0.89 -5.85 33.38
C PRO A 156 0.52 -7.07 32.48
N GLN A 157 1.30 -7.41 31.43
CA GLN A 157 2.31 -8.51 31.28
C GLN A 157 1.79 -9.97 31.38
N SER A 158 2.16 -10.97 30.57
CA SER A 158 3.26 -11.15 29.57
C SER A 158 3.08 -12.46 28.75
N SER A 159 3.58 -12.47 27.49
CA SER A 159 4.35 -13.55 26.77
C SER A 159 4.14 -13.50 25.24
N PRO A 160 5.08 -14.01 24.41
CA PRO A 160 6.41 -13.51 24.08
C PRO A 160 6.38 -12.42 22.98
N ILE A 161 7.40 -11.57 22.98
CA ILE A 161 7.40 -10.20 22.42
C ILE A 161 7.49 -10.20 20.89
N ALA A 162 6.35 -10.12 20.20
CA ALA A 162 6.25 -9.30 18.99
C ALA A 162 6.36 -7.85 19.46
N ASN A 163 7.25 -7.06 18.87
CA ASN A 163 7.60 -5.72 19.34
C ASN A 163 6.39 -4.78 19.12
N PRO A 164 5.56 -4.51 20.13
CA PRO A 164 4.20 -4.13 19.83
C PRO A 164 4.09 -2.60 19.99
N GLY A 165 3.87 -1.93 18.85
CA GLY A 165 3.85 -0.46 18.75
C GLY A 165 4.66 0.15 17.61
N LYS A 166 5.29 -0.65 16.76
CA LYS A 166 5.99 -0.15 15.58
C LYS A 166 5.31 -0.67 14.32
N ARG A 167 4.52 0.20 13.66
CA ARG A 167 4.15 0.03 12.26
C ARG A 167 5.43 -0.27 11.48
N GLY A 168 5.40 -1.31 10.64
CA GLY A 168 6.53 -1.66 9.79
C GLY A 168 7.02 -0.46 9.00
N THR A 169 8.34 -0.29 8.90
CA THR A 169 8.91 0.83 8.15
C THR A 169 8.69 0.60 6.66
N VAL A 170 8.00 1.54 6.01
CA VAL A 170 7.67 1.47 4.59
C VAL A 170 8.71 2.24 3.79
N ILE A 171 9.39 1.53 2.90
CA ILE A 171 10.50 2.04 2.10
C ILE A 171 10.17 1.85 0.63
N SER A 172 9.94 2.96 -0.07
CA SER A 172 9.90 2.96 -1.52
C SER A 172 11.30 2.87 -2.08
N VAL A 173 11.51 2.00 -3.07
CA VAL A 173 12.72 1.97 -3.89
C VAL A 173 12.37 2.59 -5.22
N GLY A 174 12.92 3.77 -5.51
CA GLY A 174 12.61 4.57 -6.69
C GLY A 174 13.78 4.72 -7.65
N ALA A 175 13.49 5.09 -8.90
CA ALA A 175 14.50 5.43 -9.89
C ALA A 175 13.92 6.37 -10.95
N GLY A 176 14.70 7.37 -11.39
CA GLY A 176 14.28 8.30 -12.44
C GLY A 176 14.18 7.67 -13.84
N LYS A 177 14.93 6.59 -14.08
CA LYS A 177 15.01 5.92 -15.39
C LYS A 177 14.69 4.42 -15.27
N GLY A 178 14.09 3.87 -16.32
CA GLY A 178 13.87 2.43 -16.45
C GLY A 178 15.20 1.66 -16.59
N GLY A 179 15.25 0.44 -16.05
CA GLY A 179 16.41 -0.45 -16.22
C GLY A 179 17.64 -0.14 -15.34
N THR A 180 17.50 0.73 -14.33
CA THR A 180 18.54 1.02 -13.31
C THR A 180 18.74 -0.10 -12.29
N GLY A 181 17.88 -1.13 -12.28
CA GLY A 181 17.99 -2.28 -11.38
C GLY A 181 17.20 -2.17 -10.07
N LYS A 182 16.28 -1.21 -9.96
CA LYS A 182 15.35 -1.02 -8.84
C LYS A 182 14.67 -2.31 -8.35
N THR A 183 13.99 -3.07 -9.21
CA THR A 183 13.33 -4.34 -8.84
C THR A 183 14.31 -5.38 -8.28
N THR A 184 15.49 -5.49 -8.91
CA THR A 184 16.56 -6.36 -8.43
C THR A 184 17.01 -5.93 -7.02
N PHE A 185 17.16 -4.62 -6.80
CA PHE A 185 17.54 -4.07 -5.51
C PHE A 185 16.46 -4.35 -4.46
N SER A 186 15.19 -4.09 -4.76
CA SER A 186 14.05 -4.35 -3.87
C SER A 186 14.00 -5.80 -3.40
N ILE A 187 14.17 -6.75 -4.35
CA ILE A 187 14.18 -8.18 -4.04
C ILE A 187 15.35 -8.55 -3.11
N ASN A 188 16.57 -8.15 -3.47
CA ASN A 188 17.75 -8.54 -2.67
C ASN A 188 17.78 -7.84 -1.30
N LEU A 189 17.29 -6.60 -1.22
CA LEU A 189 17.13 -5.90 0.06
C LEU A 189 16.11 -6.62 0.95
N GLY A 190 14.93 -6.94 0.42
CA GLY A 190 13.91 -7.64 1.20
C GLY A 190 14.35 -9.02 1.66
N VAL A 191 15.06 -9.75 0.80
CA VAL A 191 15.66 -11.04 1.16
C VAL A 191 16.73 -10.88 2.24
N ALA A 192 17.64 -9.90 2.12
CA ALA A 192 18.65 -9.64 3.15
C ALA A 192 18.02 -9.27 4.52
N LEU A 193 16.99 -8.43 4.53
CA LEU A 193 16.24 -8.09 5.75
C LEU A 193 15.59 -9.32 6.40
N SER A 194 15.02 -10.21 5.58
CA SER A 194 14.37 -11.44 6.04
C SER A 194 15.36 -12.49 6.59
N GLU A 195 16.53 -12.66 5.95
CA GLU A 195 17.62 -13.53 6.43
C GLU A 195 18.20 -13.00 7.75
N MET A 196 18.14 -11.68 7.96
CA MET A 196 18.49 -11.04 9.23
C MET A 196 17.40 -11.18 10.30
N GLY A 197 16.30 -11.88 10.01
CA GLY A 197 15.21 -12.16 10.95
C GLY A 197 14.17 -11.04 11.06
N SER A 198 14.07 -10.15 10.08
CA SER A 198 13.00 -9.14 10.01
C SER A 198 11.83 -9.66 9.19
N ARG A 199 10.60 -9.56 9.71
CA ARG A 199 9.39 -9.83 8.92
C ARG A 199 9.29 -8.79 7.82
N THR A 200 9.37 -9.22 6.57
CA THR A 200 9.54 -8.32 5.42
C THR A 200 8.50 -8.63 4.36
N VAL A 201 7.88 -7.59 3.82
CA VAL A 201 6.99 -7.67 2.66
C VAL A 201 7.63 -6.91 1.50
N ILE A 202 7.73 -7.53 0.34
CA ILE A 202 8.08 -6.81 -0.90
C ILE A 202 6.82 -6.66 -1.74
N MET A 203 6.46 -5.43 -2.08
CA MET A 203 5.29 -5.11 -2.88
C MET A 203 5.71 -4.57 -4.24
N ASP A 204 5.25 -5.20 -5.32
CA ASP A 204 5.45 -4.71 -6.68
C ASP A 204 4.35 -3.69 -7.00
N ALA A 205 4.69 -2.40 -6.97
CA ALA A 205 3.79 -1.31 -7.33
C ALA A 205 3.98 -0.86 -8.80
N ASP A 206 4.83 -1.54 -9.58
CA ASP A 206 4.92 -1.33 -11.02
C ASP A 206 3.85 -2.15 -11.74
N ALA A 207 2.63 -1.63 -11.67
CA ALA A 207 1.45 -2.21 -12.29
C ALA A 207 1.50 -2.29 -13.83
N SER A 208 2.47 -1.61 -14.45
CA SER A 208 2.65 -1.61 -15.91
C SER A 208 3.62 -2.69 -16.40
N MET A 209 4.61 -3.04 -15.59
CA MET A 209 5.67 -3.99 -15.92
C MET A 209 5.99 -4.87 -14.71
N SER A 210 5.02 -5.69 -14.29
CA SER A 210 5.20 -6.66 -13.21
C SER A 210 6.35 -7.61 -13.54
N ASN A 211 7.44 -7.45 -12.80
CA ASN A 211 8.68 -8.20 -13.02
C ASN A 211 8.98 -9.09 -11.81
N LEU A 212 8.42 -8.80 -10.65
CA LEU A 212 8.85 -9.38 -9.39
C LEU A 212 8.66 -10.90 -9.35
N ALA A 213 7.44 -11.40 -9.61
CA ALA A 213 7.14 -12.84 -9.62
C ALA A 213 8.05 -13.63 -10.58
N THR A 214 8.23 -13.10 -11.79
CA THR A 214 9.09 -13.69 -12.84
C THR A 214 10.57 -13.72 -12.45
N TYR A 215 11.03 -12.76 -11.64
CA TYR A 215 12.42 -12.66 -11.21
C TYR A 215 12.79 -13.70 -10.15
N ILE A 216 11.82 -14.12 -9.33
CA ILE A 216 12.00 -15.09 -8.24
C ILE A 216 11.46 -16.48 -8.59
N GLY A 217 10.91 -16.67 -9.79
CA GLY A 217 10.45 -17.96 -10.29
C GLY A 217 9.06 -18.39 -9.80
N ILE A 218 8.23 -17.45 -9.32
CA ILE A 218 6.80 -17.73 -9.11
C ILE A 218 6.12 -17.82 -10.47
N ASP A 219 5.44 -18.93 -10.73
CA ASP A 219 4.60 -19.09 -11.91
C ASP A 219 3.30 -18.29 -11.75
N PRO A 220 3.03 -17.31 -12.63
CA PRO A 220 1.81 -16.53 -12.56
C PRO A 220 0.52 -17.34 -12.63
N GLN A 221 0.53 -18.52 -13.25
CA GLN A 221 -0.66 -19.37 -13.36
C GLN A 221 -1.07 -20.00 -12.01
N ASN A 222 -0.14 -20.07 -11.06
CA ASN A 222 -0.39 -20.62 -9.73
C ASN A 222 -0.74 -19.53 -8.69
N MET A 223 -0.77 -18.27 -9.11
CA MET A 223 -1.15 -17.15 -8.25
C MET A 223 -2.68 -17.08 -8.13
N LYS A 224 -3.17 -17.03 -6.88
CA LYS A 224 -4.61 -16.93 -6.58
C LYS A 224 -5.14 -15.52 -6.78
N ALA A 225 -4.32 -14.53 -6.46
CA ALA A 225 -4.59 -13.10 -6.63
C ALA A 225 -3.26 -12.33 -6.69
N THR A 226 -3.30 -11.10 -7.19
CA THR A 226 -2.19 -10.16 -7.22
C THR A 226 -2.62 -8.84 -6.61
N LEU A 227 -1.70 -7.87 -6.53
CA LEU A 227 -2.03 -6.51 -6.09
C LEU A 227 -3.15 -5.89 -6.94
N HIS A 228 -3.26 -6.22 -8.24
CA HIS A 228 -4.34 -5.68 -9.08
C HIS A 228 -5.71 -6.12 -8.60
N GLU A 229 -5.91 -7.41 -8.31
CA GLU A 229 -7.21 -7.91 -7.82
C GLU A 229 -7.52 -7.34 -6.42
N VAL A 230 -6.51 -7.11 -5.58
CA VAL A 230 -6.69 -6.45 -4.27
C VAL A 230 -7.12 -4.99 -4.45
N LEU A 231 -6.40 -4.23 -5.29
CA LEU A 231 -6.72 -2.83 -5.58
C LEU A 231 -8.01 -2.66 -6.39
N SER A 232 -8.52 -3.72 -7.00
CA SER A 232 -9.83 -3.75 -7.67
C SER A 232 -10.97 -4.19 -6.74
N GLY A 233 -10.67 -4.55 -5.48
CA GLY A 233 -11.63 -5.08 -4.53
C GLY A 233 -12.12 -6.51 -4.83
N GLU A 234 -11.45 -7.21 -5.74
CA GLU A 234 -11.78 -8.56 -6.19
C GLU A 234 -11.12 -9.64 -5.29
N ALA A 235 -10.10 -9.29 -4.50
CA ALA A 235 -9.40 -10.19 -3.59
C ALA A 235 -9.00 -9.56 -2.25
N GLU A 236 -8.88 -10.37 -1.20
CA GLU A 236 -8.31 -9.97 0.09
C GLU A 236 -6.77 -9.88 0.01
N PRO A 237 -6.11 -8.93 0.71
CA PRO A 237 -4.65 -8.77 0.68
C PRO A 237 -3.86 -10.07 0.95
N ASP A 238 -4.30 -10.88 1.91
CA ASP A 238 -3.70 -12.19 2.23
C ASP A 238 -3.65 -13.15 1.05
N LYS A 239 -4.59 -13.08 0.11
CA LYS A 239 -4.63 -13.96 -1.07
C LYS A 239 -3.61 -13.55 -2.13
N ALA A 240 -3.15 -12.31 -2.08
CA ALA A 240 -2.11 -11.78 -2.96
C ALA A 240 -0.72 -11.82 -2.33
N ALA A 241 -0.57 -12.32 -1.10
CA ALA A 241 0.71 -12.45 -0.41
C ALA A 241 1.26 -13.88 -0.50
N TYR A 242 2.50 -14.02 -0.96
CA TYR A 242 3.16 -15.31 -1.17
C TYR A 242 4.44 -15.39 -0.35
N LYS A 243 4.56 -16.43 0.48
CA LYS A 243 5.81 -16.74 1.17
C LYS A 243 6.85 -17.25 0.19
N VAL A 244 8.08 -16.73 0.27
CA VAL A 244 9.19 -17.20 -0.57
C VAL A 244 10.51 -17.23 0.20
N PHE A 245 11.40 -18.15 -0.19
CA PHE A 245 12.75 -18.37 0.34
C PHE A 245 12.84 -18.74 1.84
N ASN A 246 12.17 -18.00 2.73
CA ASN A 246 12.07 -18.26 4.17
C ASN A 246 10.70 -17.82 4.72
N ASP A 247 10.42 -18.11 6.00
CA ASP A 247 9.14 -17.80 6.64
C ASP A 247 8.91 -16.31 6.94
N ASN A 248 9.97 -15.50 6.88
CA ASN A 248 9.93 -14.07 7.22
C ASN A 248 9.69 -13.19 5.99
N LEU A 249 9.64 -13.74 4.78
CA LEU A 249 9.50 -12.97 3.55
C LEU A 249 8.19 -13.27 2.83
N LEU A 250 7.38 -12.23 2.71
CA LEU A 250 6.20 -12.20 1.86
C LEU A 250 6.44 -11.33 0.63
N ILE A 251 5.81 -11.72 -0.46
CA ILE A 251 5.84 -10.98 -1.71
C ILE A 251 4.41 -10.77 -2.20
N VAL A 252 4.12 -9.54 -2.60
CA VAL A 252 2.84 -9.11 -3.16
C VAL A 252 3.11 -8.67 -4.60
N PRO A 253 2.97 -9.57 -5.58
CA PRO A 253 3.26 -9.27 -6.97
C PRO A 253 2.16 -8.39 -7.57
N SER A 254 2.51 -7.59 -8.57
CA SER A 254 1.53 -6.86 -9.35
C SER A 254 0.90 -7.78 -10.39
N GLY A 255 -0.34 -7.48 -10.76
CA GLY A 255 -1.06 -8.23 -11.79
C GLY A 255 -0.46 -8.03 -13.18
N LEU A 256 -0.78 -8.96 -14.08
CA LEU A 256 -0.34 -8.91 -15.48
C LEU A 256 -1.48 -8.53 -16.44
N SER A 257 -2.72 -8.47 -15.95
CA SER A 257 -3.90 -8.20 -16.77
C SER A 257 -4.08 -6.69 -16.99
N ILE A 258 -4.29 -6.30 -18.26
CA ILE A 258 -4.64 -4.92 -18.62
C ILE A 258 -5.99 -4.53 -18.01
N GLU A 259 -6.94 -5.47 -17.99
CA GLU A 259 -8.26 -5.25 -17.38
C GLU A 259 -8.14 -4.99 -15.87
N GLY A 260 -7.37 -5.79 -15.13
CA GLY A 260 -7.12 -5.57 -13.71
C GLY A 260 -6.39 -4.25 -13.46
N PHE A 261 -5.42 -3.89 -14.31
CA PHE A 261 -4.74 -2.59 -14.25
C PHE A 261 -5.72 -1.40 -14.39
N LEU A 262 -6.68 -1.49 -15.31
CA LEU A 262 -7.67 -0.42 -15.55
C LEU A 262 -8.72 -0.32 -14.42
N LYS A 263 -8.95 -1.39 -13.67
CA LYS A 263 -9.92 -1.46 -12.56
C LYS A 263 -9.35 -1.04 -11.21
N MET A 264 -8.03 -0.90 -11.08
CA MET A 264 -7.39 -0.59 -9.80
C MET A 264 -7.85 0.77 -9.27
N ASP A 265 -8.34 0.77 -8.03
CA ASP A 265 -8.41 1.96 -7.21
C ASP A 265 -7.08 2.13 -6.47
N ARG A 266 -6.26 3.06 -6.97
CA ARG A 266 -4.92 3.29 -6.41
C ARG A 266 -4.95 4.05 -5.09
N ASP A 267 -6.09 4.61 -4.69
CA ASP A 267 -6.23 5.21 -3.37
C ASP A 267 -6.26 4.14 -2.27
N LEU A 268 -6.61 2.89 -2.62
CA LEU A 268 -6.54 1.73 -1.72
C LEU A 268 -5.10 1.25 -1.44
N LEU A 269 -4.10 1.76 -2.17
CA LEU A 269 -2.70 1.36 -1.95
C LEU A 269 -2.26 1.64 -0.51
N ASN A 270 -2.70 2.77 0.06
CA ASN A 270 -2.43 3.11 1.45
C ASN A 270 -3.04 2.10 2.42
N ASP A 271 -4.27 1.65 2.18
CA ASP A 271 -4.96 0.69 3.04
C ASP A 271 -4.29 -0.69 2.97
N VAL A 272 -3.84 -1.11 1.78
CA VAL A 272 -3.10 -2.37 1.59
C VAL A 272 -1.74 -2.31 2.27
N ILE A 273 -1.03 -1.19 2.19
CA ILE A 273 0.26 -1.01 2.88
C ILE A 273 0.05 -1.00 4.39
N GLU A 274 -0.97 -0.29 4.89
CA GLU A 274 -1.29 -0.26 6.31
C GLU A 274 -1.60 -1.68 6.83
N TYR A 275 -2.39 -2.45 6.08
CA TYR A 275 -2.68 -3.84 6.37
C TYR A 275 -1.40 -4.66 6.57
N PHE A 276 -0.48 -4.65 5.60
CA PHE A 276 0.77 -5.41 5.71
C PHE A 276 1.72 -4.85 6.78
N SER A 277 1.66 -3.55 7.06
CA SER A 277 2.60 -2.89 7.98
C SER A 277 2.31 -3.23 9.44
N SER A 278 1.12 -3.74 9.73
CA SER A 278 0.73 -4.19 11.06
C SER A 278 1.51 -5.40 11.55
N ASP A 279 1.91 -6.29 10.64
CA ASP A 279 2.56 -7.57 10.94
C ASP A 279 3.98 -7.70 10.34
N ALA A 280 4.44 -6.72 9.58
CA ALA A 280 5.80 -6.64 9.04
C ALA A 280 6.67 -5.65 9.82
N ASP A 281 7.97 -5.92 9.91
CA ASP A 281 8.95 -4.96 10.40
C ASP A 281 9.37 -4.00 9.28
N PHE A 282 9.36 -4.47 8.02
CA PHE A 282 9.65 -3.69 6.82
C PHE A 282 8.69 -3.99 5.67
N ILE A 283 8.31 -2.94 4.94
CA ILE A 283 7.69 -3.06 3.62
C ILE A 283 8.61 -2.39 2.61
N VAL A 284 9.00 -3.14 1.57
CA VAL A 284 9.80 -2.64 0.46
C VAL A 284 8.90 -2.50 -0.77
N ILE A 285 8.63 -1.28 -1.20
CA ILE A 285 7.79 -1.00 -2.38
C ILE A 285 8.70 -0.83 -3.59
N ASP A 286 8.58 -1.73 -4.57
CA ASP A 286 9.19 -1.57 -5.89
C ASP A 286 8.31 -0.67 -6.75
N THR A 287 8.68 0.61 -6.88
CA THR A 287 7.86 1.61 -7.61
C THR A 287 8.02 1.44 -9.13
N PRO A 288 7.17 2.05 -9.98
CA PRO A 288 7.54 2.23 -11.39
C PRO A 288 8.72 3.19 -11.55
N ALA A 289 9.29 3.26 -12.75
CA ALA A 289 10.34 4.23 -13.07
C ALA A 289 9.77 5.62 -13.41
N GLY A 290 10.58 6.65 -13.20
CA GLY A 290 10.24 8.04 -13.55
C GLY A 290 9.66 8.81 -12.38
N TYR A 291 8.85 9.81 -12.69
CA TYR A 291 8.27 10.78 -11.74
C TYR A 291 6.80 11.06 -12.08
N ASN A 292 6.03 9.99 -12.24
CA ASN A 292 4.60 10.03 -12.59
C ASN A 292 3.70 9.91 -11.34
N LYS A 293 2.37 9.89 -11.55
CA LYS A 293 1.38 9.79 -10.47
C LYS A 293 1.54 8.51 -9.66
N GLU A 294 1.92 7.41 -10.30
CA GLU A 294 2.14 6.10 -9.70
C GLU A 294 3.29 6.12 -8.68
N VAL A 295 4.41 6.75 -9.06
CA VAL A 295 5.54 6.96 -8.16
C VAL A 295 5.11 7.87 -7.01
N ALA A 296 4.37 8.96 -7.28
CA ALA A 296 3.89 9.85 -6.23
C ALA A 296 2.98 9.14 -5.19
N LEU A 297 2.08 8.25 -5.65
CA LEU A 297 1.23 7.46 -4.76
C LEU A 297 2.05 6.48 -3.91
N SER A 298 3.05 5.82 -4.51
CA SER A 298 3.96 4.93 -3.79
C SER A 298 4.80 5.70 -2.75
N LEU A 299 5.17 6.95 -3.04
CA LEU A 299 5.90 7.80 -2.11
C LEU A 299 5.01 8.27 -0.97
N LEU A 300 3.78 8.72 -1.25
CA LEU A 300 2.82 9.15 -0.22
C LEU A 300 2.48 8.05 0.80
N ALA A 301 2.60 6.79 0.40
CA ALA A 301 2.38 5.64 1.27
C ALA A 301 3.64 5.21 2.08
N SER A 302 4.79 5.81 1.79
CA SER A 302 6.09 5.41 2.32
C SER A 302 6.66 6.38 3.35
N ASP A 303 7.36 5.83 4.35
CA ASP A 303 8.09 6.63 5.33
C ASP A 303 9.39 7.18 4.72
N HIS A 304 10.01 6.39 3.85
CA HIS A 304 11.33 6.67 3.28
C HIS A 304 11.43 6.30 1.80
N LEU A 305 12.36 6.96 1.11
CA LEU A 305 12.78 6.63 -0.26
C LEU A 305 14.25 6.21 -0.27
N ILE A 306 14.55 5.10 -0.94
CA ILE A 306 15.89 4.76 -1.43
C ILE A 306 15.92 4.98 -2.94
N LEU A 307 16.87 5.80 -3.41
CA LEU A 307 17.00 6.13 -4.83
C LEU A 307 18.08 5.24 -5.48
N VAL A 308 17.69 4.49 -6.51
CA VAL A 308 18.61 3.63 -7.28
C VAL A 308 19.00 4.30 -8.58
N LEU A 309 20.31 4.53 -8.75
CA LEU A 309 20.90 5.23 -9.88
C LEU A 309 21.99 4.37 -10.54
N ASN A 310 22.15 4.51 -11.86
CA ASN A 310 23.39 4.13 -12.53
C ASN A 310 24.36 5.33 -12.50
N PRO A 311 25.68 5.12 -12.53
CA PRO A 311 26.68 6.20 -12.53
C PRO A 311 26.80 6.86 -13.92
N ASP A 312 25.70 7.32 -14.51
CA ASP A 312 25.64 8.03 -15.79
C ASP A 312 24.82 9.32 -15.67
N GLU A 313 25.17 10.35 -16.46
CA GLU A 313 24.56 11.69 -16.38
C GLU A 313 23.02 11.68 -16.50
N GLY A 314 22.48 10.80 -17.34
CA GLY A 314 21.04 10.69 -17.54
C GLY A 314 20.33 10.15 -16.30
N SER A 315 20.86 9.06 -15.73
CA SER A 315 20.33 8.50 -14.47
C SER A 315 20.42 9.51 -13.33
N MET A 316 21.50 10.28 -13.24
CA MET A 316 21.69 11.30 -12.21
C MET A 316 20.65 12.43 -12.35
N THR A 317 20.47 12.94 -13.57
CA THR A 317 19.52 14.02 -13.88
C THR A 317 18.07 13.62 -13.58
N ASP A 318 17.66 12.42 -13.99
CA ASP A 318 16.29 11.95 -13.71
C ASP A 318 16.11 11.57 -12.23
N GLY A 319 17.18 11.11 -11.56
CA GLY A 319 17.19 10.86 -10.13
C GLY A 319 16.84 12.09 -9.30
N ILE A 320 17.38 13.26 -9.66
CA ILE A 320 17.08 14.54 -8.97
C ILE A 320 15.59 14.87 -9.05
N LYS A 321 14.91 14.59 -10.16
CA LYS A 321 13.46 14.85 -10.29
C LYS A 321 12.65 13.98 -9.34
N VAL A 322 13.06 12.73 -9.13
CA VAL A 322 12.41 11.82 -8.17
C VAL A 322 12.68 12.28 -6.74
N GLN A 323 13.90 12.71 -6.43
CA GLN A 323 14.24 13.27 -5.12
C GLN A 323 13.42 14.54 -4.82
N GLU A 324 13.27 15.42 -5.81
CA GLU A 324 12.47 16.63 -5.68
C GLU A 324 10.99 16.33 -5.47
N MET A 325 10.45 15.34 -6.20
CA MET A 325 9.10 14.82 -5.96
C MET A 325 8.95 14.30 -4.52
N ALA A 326 9.89 13.49 -4.03
CA ALA A 326 9.86 13.00 -2.66
C ALA A 326 9.89 14.15 -1.64
N ARG A 327 10.72 15.17 -1.88
CA ARG A 327 10.81 16.38 -1.05
C ARG A 327 9.48 17.15 -1.00
N ILE A 328 8.83 17.34 -2.15
CA ILE A 328 7.52 18.02 -2.24
C ILE A 328 6.44 17.23 -1.47
N LEU A 329 6.49 15.91 -1.52
CA LEU A 329 5.56 15.01 -0.83
C LEU A 329 5.92 14.78 0.65
N GLY A 330 7.00 15.38 1.15
CA GLY A 330 7.43 15.24 2.55
C GLY A 330 8.07 13.90 2.89
N VAL A 331 8.51 13.13 1.88
CA VAL A 331 9.12 11.81 2.04
C VAL A 331 10.65 11.95 2.09
N ASN A 332 11.26 11.43 3.15
CA ASN A 332 12.71 11.55 3.33
C ASN A 332 13.46 10.57 2.42
N VAL A 333 14.44 11.06 1.67
CA VAL A 333 15.36 10.21 0.90
C VAL A 333 16.50 9.79 1.81
N ILE A 334 16.46 8.55 2.27
CA ILE A 334 17.39 8.04 3.30
C ILE A 334 18.72 7.55 2.71
N GLY A 335 18.79 7.37 1.39
CA GLY A 335 20.04 7.00 0.75
C GLY A 335 19.95 6.78 -0.75
N ILE A 336 21.13 6.81 -1.37
CA ILE A 336 21.35 6.54 -2.79
C ILE A 336 22.10 5.23 -2.96
N VAL A 337 21.66 4.43 -3.92
CA VAL A 337 22.34 3.20 -4.37
C VAL A 337 22.89 3.46 -5.76
N LEU A 338 24.22 3.35 -5.90
CA LEU A 338 24.88 3.37 -7.20
C LEU A 338 24.98 1.94 -7.71
N ASN A 339 24.09 1.57 -8.63
CA ASN A 339 24.08 0.28 -9.28
C ASN A 339 24.99 0.27 -10.52
N ARG A 340 25.49 -0.91 -10.90
CA ARG A 340 26.40 -1.09 -12.05
C ARG A 340 27.68 -0.25 -11.95
N PHE A 341 28.16 -0.05 -10.73
CA PHE A 341 29.28 0.84 -10.44
C PHE A 341 30.62 0.25 -10.88
N ASP A 342 31.35 0.97 -11.75
CA ASP A 342 32.72 0.61 -12.10
C ASP A 342 33.68 0.97 -10.96
N MET A 343 34.12 -0.04 -10.22
CA MET A 343 35.04 0.12 -9.10
C MET A 343 36.45 0.58 -9.51
N LYS A 344 36.85 0.41 -10.77
CA LYS A 344 38.18 0.75 -11.27
C LYS A 344 38.22 2.16 -11.83
N ASN A 345 37.23 2.51 -12.66
CA ASN A 345 37.16 3.78 -13.36
C ASN A 345 35.78 4.41 -13.21
N PRO A 346 35.42 4.89 -12.00
CA PRO A 346 34.09 5.45 -11.77
C PRO A 346 33.91 6.78 -12.50
N GLN A 347 32.82 6.92 -13.26
CA GLN A 347 32.44 8.20 -13.89
C GLN A 347 32.09 9.26 -12.83
N PHE A 348 31.41 8.83 -11.76
CA PHE A 348 31.10 9.66 -10.60
C PHE A 348 31.63 8.98 -9.35
N THR A 349 32.39 9.71 -8.54
CA THR A 349 32.81 9.24 -7.22
C THR A 349 31.66 9.34 -6.22
N ARG A 350 31.71 8.54 -5.15
CA ARG A 350 30.77 8.63 -4.02
C ARG A 350 30.55 10.07 -3.56
N SER A 351 31.64 10.80 -3.28
CA SER A 351 31.55 12.17 -2.76
C SER A 351 30.89 13.14 -3.74
N GLN A 352 31.13 12.98 -5.05
CA GLN A 352 30.47 13.82 -6.05
C GLN A 352 28.95 13.56 -6.10
N VAL A 353 28.52 12.31 -5.96
CA VAL A 353 27.09 11.96 -5.90
C VAL A 353 26.46 12.52 -4.63
N GLU A 354 27.11 12.33 -3.48
CA GLU A 354 26.62 12.83 -2.20
C GLU A 354 26.52 14.36 -2.18
N GLU A 355 27.50 15.07 -2.76
CA GLU A 355 27.47 16.53 -2.92
C GLU A 355 26.35 16.97 -3.87
N TYR A 356 26.19 16.29 -5.01
CA TYR A 356 25.19 16.63 -6.02
C TYR A 356 23.75 16.44 -5.53
N PHE A 357 23.48 15.40 -4.74
CA PHE A 357 22.15 15.08 -4.22
C PHE A 357 21.91 15.58 -2.78
N GLY A 358 22.96 15.98 -2.04
CA GLY A 358 22.87 16.25 -0.62
C GLY A 358 22.37 15.06 0.22
N THR A 359 22.55 13.83 -0.28
CA THR A 359 22.03 12.58 0.31
C THR A 359 23.11 11.51 0.31
N PRO A 360 23.27 10.72 1.39
CA PRO A 360 24.35 9.75 1.50
C PRO A 360 24.22 8.60 0.49
N VAL A 361 25.35 8.11 -0.03
CA VAL A 361 25.38 6.88 -0.83
C VAL A 361 25.49 5.70 0.13
N ILE A 362 24.43 4.90 0.21
CA ILE A 362 24.31 3.78 1.15
C ILE A 362 24.84 2.45 0.60
N ALA A 363 24.96 2.32 -0.73
CA ALA A 363 25.56 1.16 -1.38
C ALA A 363 26.17 1.51 -2.75
N MET A 364 27.24 0.80 -3.11
CA MET A 364 27.83 0.83 -4.45
C MET A 364 27.91 -0.60 -4.99
N LEU A 365 26.96 -0.95 -5.85
CA LEU A 365 26.82 -2.30 -6.37
C LEU A 365 27.57 -2.42 -7.70
N PRO A 366 28.61 -3.26 -7.79
CA PRO A 366 29.31 -3.47 -9.05
C PRO A 366 28.40 -4.16 -10.08
N GLU A 367 28.70 -4.01 -11.37
CA GLU A 367 28.09 -4.86 -12.40
C GLU A 367 28.48 -6.31 -12.12
N ASP A 368 27.48 -7.16 -11.88
CA ASP A 368 27.66 -8.60 -11.68
C ASP A 368 26.73 -9.36 -12.65
N PRO A 369 27.27 -10.13 -13.60
CA PRO A 369 26.48 -10.99 -14.50
C PRO A 369 25.55 -11.95 -13.74
N GLY A 370 25.93 -12.32 -12.52
CA GLY A 370 25.17 -13.16 -11.60
C GLY A 370 24.01 -12.46 -10.91
N THR A 371 23.70 -11.20 -11.22
CA THR A 371 22.57 -10.47 -10.62
C THR A 371 21.22 -10.87 -11.24
N ARG A 372 21.20 -11.21 -12.54
CA ARG A 372 20.04 -11.83 -13.22
C ARG A 372 20.34 -13.31 -13.44
N ARG A 373 20.21 -14.10 -12.39
CA ARG A 373 20.52 -15.54 -12.46
C ARG A 373 19.47 -16.32 -13.23
N LYS A 374 19.92 -17.36 -13.94
CA LYS A 374 19.03 -18.31 -14.61
C LYS A 374 18.21 -19.14 -13.62
N ASP A 375 18.75 -19.40 -12.44
CA ASP A 375 18.10 -20.15 -11.36
C ASP A 375 17.04 -19.34 -10.61
N LYS A 376 16.86 -18.05 -10.93
CA LYS A 376 15.89 -17.15 -10.28
C LYS A 376 16.11 -16.96 -8.78
N VAL A 377 17.31 -17.28 -8.29
CA VAL A 377 17.69 -17.08 -6.89
C VAL A 377 18.34 -15.69 -6.73
N PRO A 378 17.93 -14.87 -5.75
CA PRO A 378 18.58 -13.60 -5.43
C PRO A 378 20.07 -13.78 -5.07
N VAL A 379 20.93 -12.82 -5.43
CA VAL A 379 22.39 -12.94 -5.23
C VAL A 379 22.77 -13.04 -3.76
N VAL A 380 22.00 -12.44 -2.87
CA VAL A 380 22.20 -12.54 -1.41
C VAL A 380 22.06 -13.97 -0.87
N LEU A 381 21.29 -14.83 -1.53
CA LEU A 381 21.16 -16.25 -1.19
C LEU A 381 22.12 -17.12 -2.02
N ALA A 382 22.27 -16.80 -3.30
CA ALA A 382 23.04 -17.63 -4.21
C ALA A 382 24.56 -17.49 -4.01
N SER A 383 25.00 -16.31 -3.56
CA SER A 383 26.41 -15.96 -3.36
C SER A 383 26.57 -15.09 -2.09
N PRO A 384 26.25 -15.60 -0.88
CA PRO A 384 26.15 -14.80 0.34
C PRO A 384 27.47 -14.14 0.77
N ASN A 385 28.62 -14.72 0.38
CA ASN A 385 29.96 -14.21 0.68
C ASN A 385 30.50 -13.27 -0.42
N SER A 386 29.70 -12.98 -1.46
CA SER A 386 30.11 -12.07 -2.53
C SER A 386 30.12 -10.62 -2.05
N ARG A 387 30.91 -9.77 -2.72
CA ARG A 387 30.93 -8.33 -2.44
C ARG A 387 29.55 -7.70 -2.61
N ILE A 388 28.82 -8.06 -3.67
CA ILE A 388 27.48 -7.51 -3.90
C ILE A 388 26.49 -7.93 -2.80
N ALA A 389 26.54 -9.19 -2.34
CA ALA A 389 25.72 -9.63 -1.20
C ALA A 389 26.08 -8.86 0.09
N SER A 390 27.37 -8.60 0.33
CA SER A 390 27.81 -7.84 1.51
C SER A 390 27.28 -6.40 1.52
N GLU A 391 27.14 -5.74 0.37
CA GLU A 391 26.53 -4.41 0.26
C GLU A 391 25.03 -4.45 0.63
N PHE A 392 24.29 -5.44 0.14
CA PHE A 392 22.88 -5.62 0.53
C PHE A 392 22.70 -5.86 2.03
N TYR A 393 23.52 -6.75 2.62
CA TYR A 393 23.49 -6.98 4.06
C TYR A 393 23.90 -5.72 4.84
N SER A 394 24.84 -4.92 4.35
CA SER A 394 25.23 -3.64 4.97
C SER A 394 24.05 -2.66 5.01
N VAL A 395 23.31 -2.51 3.90
CA VAL A 395 22.10 -1.68 3.85
C VAL A 395 21.03 -2.21 4.79
N ALA A 396 20.73 -3.51 4.73
CA ALA A 396 19.76 -4.16 5.61
C ALA A 396 20.12 -3.99 7.09
N ARG A 397 21.41 -4.08 7.43
CA ARG A 397 21.93 -3.86 8.78
C ARG A 397 21.69 -2.45 9.30
N SER A 398 21.98 -1.47 8.45
CA SER A 398 21.75 -0.05 8.74
C SER A 398 20.27 0.22 9.00
N LEU A 399 19.39 -0.29 8.12
CA LEU A 399 17.93 -0.15 8.25
C LEU A 399 17.38 -0.84 9.51
N ALA A 400 17.84 -2.06 9.79
CA ALA A 400 17.40 -2.84 10.96
C ALA A 400 18.00 -2.35 12.28
N GLY A 401 19.00 -1.46 12.25
CA GLY A 401 19.74 -1.02 13.44
C GLY A 401 20.50 -2.15 14.16
N ARG A 402 20.89 -3.22 13.45
CA ARG A 402 21.49 -4.43 14.02
C ARG A 402 22.97 -4.57 13.67
N ASN A 403 23.87 -3.88 14.37
CA ASN A 403 25.30 -3.87 14.00
C ASN A 403 26.02 -5.25 14.04
N ASP A 404 25.42 -6.27 14.65
CA ASP A 404 26.11 -7.53 15.00
C ASP A 404 25.83 -8.72 14.05
N PHE A 405 24.99 -8.55 13.02
CA PHE A 405 24.69 -9.65 12.10
C PHE A 405 25.86 -9.94 11.14
N VAL A 406 26.49 -11.09 11.29
CA VAL A 406 27.42 -11.67 10.31
C VAL A 406 26.63 -12.69 9.48
N PRO A 407 26.64 -12.65 8.14
CA PRO A 407 25.97 -13.66 7.32
C PRO A 407 26.40 -15.04 7.79
N ALA A 408 25.45 -15.86 8.23
CA ALA A 408 25.75 -17.25 8.51
C ALA A 408 26.26 -17.85 7.20
N GLY A 409 27.48 -18.41 7.19
CA GLY A 409 27.91 -19.29 6.12
C GLY A 409 26.99 -20.50 6.11
N SER A 410 25.82 -20.39 5.48
CA SER A 410 24.87 -21.48 5.41
C SER A 410 25.44 -22.57 4.49
N PRO A 411 25.27 -23.86 4.84
CA PRO A 411 25.55 -24.94 3.89
C PRO A 411 24.82 -24.60 2.60
N SER A 412 25.52 -24.71 1.47
CA SER A 412 25.01 -24.27 0.17
C SER A 412 23.56 -24.72 -0.03
N PHE A 413 22.75 -23.91 -0.70
CA PHE A 413 21.39 -24.30 -1.10
C PHE A 413 21.39 -25.69 -1.77
N VAL A 414 22.45 -26.02 -2.51
CA VAL A 414 22.71 -27.36 -3.05
C VAL A 414 22.82 -28.41 -1.94
N THR A 415 23.54 -28.17 -0.85
CA THR A 415 23.62 -29.09 0.30
C THR A 415 22.26 -29.30 0.96
N LYS A 416 21.46 -28.25 1.17
CA LYS A 416 20.11 -28.37 1.77
C LYS A 416 19.11 -29.05 0.82
N LEU A 417 19.19 -28.77 -0.48
CA LEU A 417 18.38 -29.39 -1.52
C LEU A 417 18.77 -30.86 -1.73
N MET A 418 20.06 -31.18 -1.69
CA MET A 418 20.57 -32.55 -1.75
C MET A 418 20.19 -33.33 -0.48
N ASP A 419 20.29 -32.74 0.71
CA ASP A 419 19.82 -33.40 1.94
C ASP A 419 18.30 -33.65 1.93
N ALA A 420 17.51 -32.77 1.31
CA ALA A 420 16.07 -32.95 1.17
C ALA A 420 15.67 -33.97 0.08
N LEU A 421 16.49 -34.14 -0.96
CA LEU A 421 16.25 -35.08 -2.05
C LEU A 421 16.82 -36.49 -1.79
N PHE A 422 17.81 -36.62 -0.89
CA PHE A 422 18.52 -37.89 -0.64
C PHE A 422 18.39 -38.43 0.79
N ARG A 423 17.58 -37.81 1.66
CA ARG A 423 17.11 -38.47 2.90
C ARG A 423 15.80 -39.20 2.62
N SER A 424 15.98 -40.51 2.40
CA SER A 424 15.03 -41.63 2.28
C SER A 424 13.58 -41.38 2.65
#